data_AF-A0A450WJU9-F1
#
_entry.id   AF-A0A450WJU9-F1
#
_cell.length_a   1.000
_cell.length_b   1.000
_cell.length_c   1.000
_cell.angle_alpha   90.00
_cell.angle_beta   90.00
_cell.angle_gamma   90.00
#
_symmetry.space_group_name_H-M   'P 1'
#
loop_
_entity.id
_entity.type
_entity.pdbx_description
1 polymer ?
#
loop_
_entity_poly.entity_id
_entity_poly.type
_entity_poly.pdbx_seq_one_letter_code
_entity_poly.pdbx_strand_id
1 'polypeptide(L)'
;MRKWLFTLLFLPILAMASTGLLPLDELAGTMDRKVLETEIARIEAAGEAIDETEHLKRLGIAWHNLSVIEVGGASEQADKWLKKASGAAPTDYEVMAYYGSARTMVGRDSWNVLTKMSATNKGIAIIDKAIRQVPDNVIVRMVRANNSLALPEMFKRKSKARKDFGFLYGKFDTLALPPETKAEICFKLGEIREEDGDRAGARALYEQARSISPGGQWARQSIGCNRRQRA
;
A
#
# COMPACT_ATOMS: atom_id res chain seq x y z
N MET A 1 15.88 60.86 35.89
CA MET A 1 14.81 60.42 34.96
C MET A 1 15.36 59.30 34.08
N ARG A 2 14.95 58.05 34.34
CA ARG A 2 15.51 56.82 33.75
C ARG A 2 14.69 56.45 32.51
N LYS A 3 15.24 56.59 31.30
CA LYS A 3 14.58 56.15 30.07
C LYS A 3 14.80 54.65 29.91
N TRP A 4 13.72 53.87 29.90
CA TRP A 4 13.73 52.44 29.63
C TRP A 4 13.85 52.20 28.12
N LEU A 5 14.86 51.44 27.72
CA LEU A 5 15.05 50.97 26.35
C LEU A 5 14.29 49.62 26.22
N PHE A 6 13.17 49.61 25.51
CA PHE A 6 12.47 48.37 25.15
C PHE A 6 13.07 47.83 23.86
N THR A 7 13.88 46.78 23.95
CA THR A 7 14.31 45.96 22.82
C THR A 7 13.19 44.98 22.48
N LEU A 8 12.44 45.26 21.41
CA LEU A 8 11.51 44.32 20.79
C LEU A 8 12.31 43.21 20.08
N LEU A 9 12.42 42.05 20.72
CA LEU A 9 12.89 40.81 20.11
C LEU A 9 11.82 40.33 19.12
N PHE A 10 12.01 40.62 17.82
CA PHE A 10 11.28 39.96 16.75
C PHE A 10 11.81 38.53 16.64
N LEU A 11 11.09 37.58 17.23
CA LEU A 11 11.22 36.16 16.91
C LEU A 11 10.67 35.96 15.49
N PRO A 12 11.48 35.54 14.51
CA PRO A 12 10.95 35.22 13.20
C PRO A 12 10.03 34.01 13.36
N ILE A 13 8.76 34.20 13.03
CA ILE A 13 7.83 33.10 12.83
C ILE A 13 8.38 32.33 11.63
N LEU A 14 9.02 31.19 11.90
CA LEU A 14 9.43 30.25 10.87
C LEU A 14 8.14 29.74 10.22
N ALA A 15 7.81 30.28 9.03
CA ALA A 15 6.76 29.72 8.21
C ALA A 15 7.19 28.29 7.84
N MET A 16 6.59 27.30 8.50
CA MET A 16 6.67 25.91 8.09
C MET A 16 6.04 25.83 6.70
N ALA A 17 6.87 25.91 5.65
CA ALA A 17 6.43 25.62 4.31
C ALA A 17 5.85 24.20 4.34
N SER A 18 4.57 24.03 3.97
CA SER A 18 4.05 22.70 3.72
C SER A 18 4.99 22.06 2.71
N THR A 19 5.58 20.92 3.05
CA THR A 19 6.60 20.25 2.22
C THR A 19 6.10 19.86 0.83
N GLY A 20 4.80 20.02 0.55
CA GLY A 20 4.17 19.69 -0.73
C GLY A 20 4.13 18.19 -1.00
N LEU A 21 4.49 17.39 0.01
CA LEU A 21 4.43 15.93 -0.01
C LEU A 21 2.98 15.48 0.09
N LEU A 22 2.68 14.36 -0.56
CA LEU A 22 1.38 13.74 -0.45
C LEU A 22 1.13 13.29 1.01
N PRO A 23 -0.10 13.40 1.53
CA PRO A 23 -0.50 12.65 2.72
C PRO A 23 -0.14 11.15 2.58
N LEU A 24 0.27 10.50 3.66
CA LEU A 24 0.74 9.10 3.59
C LEU A 24 -0.33 8.13 3.09
N ASP A 25 -1.59 8.36 3.43
CA ASP A 25 -2.74 7.59 2.96
C ASP A 25 -2.98 7.77 1.45
N GLU A 26 -2.82 9.00 0.95
CA GLU A 26 -2.87 9.28 -0.50
C GLU A 26 -1.68 8.65 -1.23
N LEU A 27 -0.46 8.77 -0.68
CA LEU A 27 0.73 8.12 -1.23
C LEU A 27 0.58 6.60 -1.27
N ALA A 28 0.08 5.99 -0.21
CA ALA A 28 -0.14 4.55 -0.13
C ALA A 28 -1.16 4.06 -1.19
N GLY A 29 -2.17 4.88 -1.49
CA GLY A 29 -3.24 4.55 -2.44
C GLY A 29 -2.96 4.91 -3.90
N THR A 30 -1.95 5.75 -4.18
CA THR A 30 -1.70 6.22 -5.55
C THR A 30 -0.93 5.20 -6.39
N MET A 31 -1.40 4.99 -7.62
CA MET A 31 -0.79 4.13 -8.65
C MET A 31 -0.54 4.90 -9.96
N ASP A 32 -0.60 6.23 -9.93
CA ASP A 32 -0.24 7.06 -11.07
C ASP A 32 1.28 7.23 -11.13
N ARG A 33 1.89 6.77 -12.24
CA ARG A 33 3.34 6.78 -12.42
C ARG A 33 3.94 8.18 -12.28
N LYS A 34 3.32 9.19 -12.91
CA LYS A 34 3.87 10.55 -12.95
C LYS A 34 3.77 11.20 -11.57
N VAL A 35 2.68 10.95 -10.86
CA VAL A 35 2.51 11.40 -9.47
C VAL A 35 3.57 10.76 -8.57
N LEU A 36 3.79 9.45 -8.68
CA LEU A 36 4.80 8.73 -7.88
C LEU A 36 6.23 9.20 -8.17
N GLU A 37 6.62 9.34 -9.44
CA GLU A 37 7.94 9.85 -9.83
C GLU A 37 8.16 11.29 -9.33
N THR A 38 7.13 12.13 -9.40
CA THR A 38 7.17 13.50 -8.87
C THR A 38 7.34 13.51 -7.35
N GLU A 39 6.60 12.64 -6.65
CA GLU A 39 6.66 12.55 -5.19
C GLU A 39 8.03 12.04 -4.71
N ILE A 40 8.62 11.05 -5.40
CA ILE A 40 9.98 10.59 -5.10
C ILE A 40 10.98 11.76 -5.19
N ALA A 41 10.93 12.55 -6.26
CA ALA A 41 11.80 13.71 -6.41
C ALA A 41 11.60 14.75 -5.30
N ARG A 42 10.35 14.95 -4.83
CA ARG A 42 10.06 15.85 -3.70
C ARG A 42 10.60 15.31 -2.38
N ILE A 43 10.44 14.02 -2.11
CA ILE A 43 10.96 13.38 -0.90
C ILE A 43 12.49 13.48 -0.86
N GLU A 44 13.15 13.19 -1.99
CA GLU A 44 14.61 13.33 -2.10
C GLU A 44 15.07 14.78 -1.90
N ALA A 45 14.35 15.75 -2.48
CA ALA A 45 14.65 17.17 -2.31
C ALA A 45 14.37 17.71 -0.90
N ALA A 46 13.44 17.09 -0.15
CA ALA A 46 13.15 17.49 1.22
C ALA A 46 14.33 17.23 2.16
N GLY A 47 15.20 16.25 1.86
CA GLY A 47 16.40 15.98 2.63
C GLY A 47 16.11 15.80 4.14
N GLU A 48 16.78 16.60 4.98
CA GLU A 48 16.65 16.62 6.44
C GLU A 48 15.41 17.40 6.94
N ALA A 49 14.61 18.00 6.06
CA ALA A 49 13.39 18.71 6.45
C ALA A 49 12.28 17.76 6.95
N ILE A 50 12.43 16.45 6.72
CA ILE A 50 11.57 15.40 7.25
C ILE A 50 12.42 14.41 8.06
N ASP A 51 11.81 13.83 9.10
CA ASP A 51 12.46 12.80 9.92
C ASP A 51 12.98 11.64 9.06
N GLU A 52 14.12 11.07 9.43
CA GLU A 52 14.76 9.99 8.66
C GLU A 52 13.82 8.79 8.48
N THR A 53 13.08 8.39 9.52
CA THR A 53 12.17 7.24 9.41
C THR A 53 11.00 7.52 8.48
N GLU A 54 10.48 8.74 8.51
CA GLU A 54 9.42 9.21 7.60
C GLU A 54 9.93 9.29 6.16
N HIS A 55 11.14 9.81 5.95
CA HIS A 55 11.82 9.85 4.65
C HIS A 55 11.92 8.45 4.05
N LEU A 56 12.49 7.51 4.81
CA LEU A 56 12.70 6.13 4.36
C LEU A 56 11.37 5.42 4.08
N LYS A 57 10.35 5.63 4.92
CA LYS A 57 9.00 5.07 4.74
C LYS A 57 8.38 5.58 3.45
N ARG A 58 8.38 6.89 3.21
CA ARG A 58 7.80 7.52 2.02
C ARG A 58 8.45 7.05 0.72
N LEU A 59 9.79 7.06 0.65
CA LEU A 59 10.51 6.52 -0.51
C LEU A 59 10.17 5.04 -0.72
N GLY A 60 10.14 4.27 0.36
CA GLY A 60 9.79 2.87 0.33
C GLY A 60 8.42 2.59 -0.29
N ILE A 61 7.39 3.32 0.16
CA ILE A 61 6.02 3.18 -0.34
C ILE A 61 5.90 3.67 -1.80
N ALA A 62 6.53 4.80 -2.14
CA ALA A 62 6.46 5.33 -3.50
C ALA A 62 7.10 4.37 -4.53
N TRP A 63 8.29 3.85 -4.22
CA TRP A 63 8.95 2.84 -5.05
C TRP A 63 8.19 1.50 -5.07
N HIS A 64 7.59 1.11 -3.94
CA HIS A 64 6.71 -0.06 -3.89
C HIS A 64 5.55 0.09 -4.87
N ASN A 65 4.87 1.25 -4.89
CA ASN A 65 3.73 1.48 -5.78
C ASN A 65 4.16 1.56 -7.25
N LEU A 66 5.34 2.11 -7.56
CA LEU A 66 5.93 2.00 -8.91
C LEU A 66 6.19 0.54 -9.30
N SER A 67 6.59 -0.31 -8.36
CA SER A 67 6.77 -1.75 -8.61
C SER A 67 5.45 -2.49 -8.81
N VAL A 68 4.37 -2.07 -8.14
CA VAL A 68 3.01 -2.61 -8.36
C VAL A 68 2.58 -2.40 -9.81
N ILE A 69 2.85 -1.23 -10.38
CA ILE A 69 2.58 -0.91 -11.80
C ILE A 69 3.73 -1.31 -12.75
N GLU A 70 4.64 -2.17 -12.30
CA GLU A 70 5.67 -2.84 -13.10
C GLU A 70 6.70 -1.90 -13.76
N VAL A 71 7.01 -0.76 -13.12
CA VAL A 71 8.12 0.08 -13.55
C VAL A 71 9.46 -0.62 -13.29
N GLY A 72 10.29 -0.71 -14.32
CA GLY A 72 11.58 -1.41 -14.26
C GLY A 72 12.50 -0.87 -13.16
N GLY A 73 13.12 -1.79 -12.39
CA GLY A 73 14.02 -1.46 -11.28
C GLY A 73 13.32 -1.00 -9.99
N ALA A 74 12.01 -0.76 -10.01
CA ALA A 74 11.30 -0.24 -8.85
C ALA A 74 11.24 -1.24 -7.68
N SER A 75 11.19 -2.56 -7.95
CA SER A 75 11.18 -3.58 -6.88
C SER A 75 12.48 -3.57 -6.06
N GLU A 76 13.62 -3.35 -6.70
CA GLU A 76 14.92 -3.25 -6.02
C GLU A 76 15.02 -1.97 -5.17
N GLN A 77 14.51 -0.84 -5.68
CA GLN A 77 14.44 0.40 -4.90
C GLN A 77 13.49 0.27 -3.72
N ALA A 78 12.31 -0.32 -3.93
CA ALA A 78 11.36 -0.60 -2.85
C ALA A 78 12.01 -1.47 -1.77
N ASP A 79 12.66 -2.58 -2.17
CA ASP A 79 13.37 -3.48 -1.26
C ASP A 79 14.44 -2.74 -0.45
N LYS A 80 15.27 -1.93 -1.12
CA LYS A 80 16.34 -1.14 -0.50
C LYS A 80 15.79 -0.16 0.54
N TRP A 81 14.81 0.66 0.18
CA TRP A 81 14.30 1.71 1.06
C TRP A 81 13.45 1.15 2.20
N LEU A 82 12.59 0.17 1.94
CA LEU A 82 11.76 -0.46 2.97
C LEU A 82 12.58 -1.32 3.93
N LYS A 83 13.68 -1.94 3.47
CA LYS A 83 14.63 -2.60 4.38
C LYS A 83 15.26 -1.61 5.36
N LYS A 84 15.68 -0.43 4.87
CA LYS A 84 16.22 0.63 5.73
C LYS A 84 15.16 1.15 6.70
N ALA A 85 13.97 1.47 6.19
CA ALA A 85 12.84 1.94 7.00
C ALA A 85 12.49 0.93 8.11
N SER A 86 12.40 -0.36 7.77
CA SER A 86 12.10 -1.42 8.74
C SER A 86 13.22 -1.63 9.76
N GLY A 87 14.47 -1.30 9.41
CA GLY A 87 15.59 -1.31 10.35
C GLY A 87 15.60 -0.11 11.29
N ALA A 88 15.24 1.08 10.79
CA ALA A 88 15.15 2.31 11.57
C ALA A 88 13.94 2.32 12.51
N ALA A 89 12.82 1.71 12.10
CA ALA A 89 11.58 1.61 12.86
C ALA A 89 11.11 0.14 12.98
N PRO A 90 11.76 -0.70 13.81
CA PRO A 90 11.47 -2.14 13.89
C PRO A 90 10.08 -2.49 14.43
N THR A 91 9.38 -1.53 15.04
CA THR A 91 8.01 -1.65 15.54
C THR A 91 6.97 -1.02 14.61
N ASP A 92 7.38 -0.40 13.49
CA ASP A 92 6.45 -0.01 12.42
C ASP A 92 6.13 -1.26 11.58
N TYR A 93 5.06 -1.94 11.97
CA TYR A 93 4.62 -3.16 11.31
C TYR A 93 4.00 -2.92 9.92
N GLU A 94 3.61 -1.68 9.59
CA GLU A 94 3.16 -1.33 8.24
C GLU A 94 4.35 -1.30 7.30
N VAL A 95 5.44 -0.64 7.71
CA VAL A 95 6.72 -0.67 6.98
C VAL A 95 7.23 -2.10 6.84
N MET A 96 7.13 -2.91 7.90
CA MET A 96 7.49 -4.33 7.84
C MET A 96 6.65 -5.08 6.78
N ALA A 97 5.33 -4.84 6.72
CA ALA A 97 4.46 -5.47 5.73
C ALA A 97 4.84 -5.06 4.31
N TYR A 98 5.02 -3.74 4.06
CA TYR A 98 5.48 -3.23 2.77
C TYR A 98 6.85 -3.82 2.39
N TYR A 99 7.79 -3.92 3.34
CA TYR A 99 9.09 -4.55 3.10
C TYR A 99 8.94 -5.99 2.63
N GLY A 100 8.10 -6.77 3.32
CA GLY A 100 7.80 -8.13 2.90
C GLY A 100 7.17 -8.19 1.50
N SER A 101 6.29 -7.26 1.16
CA SER A 101 5.71 -7.13 -0.18
C SER A 101 6.77 -6.85 -1.25
N ALA A 102 7.65 -5.87 -1.00
CA ALA A 102 8.77 -5.54 -1.89
C ALA A 102 9.68 -6.74 -2.16
N ARG A 103 9.96 -7.57 -1.14
CA ARG A 103 10.72 -8.83 -1.32
C ARG A 103 10.03 -9.81 -2.28
N THR A 104 8.70 -9.91 -2.26
CA THR A 104 8.01 -10.76 -3.24
C THR A 104 8.05 -10.18 -4.64
N MET A 105 8.04 -8.85 -4.79
CA MET A 105 8.15 -8.19 -6.10
C MET A 105 9.57 -8.35 -6.68
N VAL A 106 10.60 -8.29 -5.84
CA VAL A 106 11.97 -8.71 -6.25
C VAL A 106 11.96 -10.16 -6.77
N GLY A 107 11.19 -11.05 -6.12
CA GLY A 107 11.00 -12.41 -6.59
C GLY A 107 10.28 -12.50 -7.94
N ARG A 108 9.24 -11.68 -8.16
CA ARG A 108 8.54 -11.57 -9.46
C ARG A 108 9.49 -11.13 -10.56
N ASP A 109 10.29 -10.11 -10.32
CA ASP A 109 11.09 -9.43 -11.34
C ASP A 109 12.46 -10.11 -11.60
N SER A 110 12.96 -10.92 -10.66
CA SER A 110 14.26 -11.59 -10.82
C SER A 110 14.25 -12.64 -11.93
N TRP A 111 15.27 -12.70 -12.78
CA TRP A 111 15.44 -13.79 -13.76
C TRP A 111 15.98 -15.09 -13.12
N ASN A 112 16.61 -14.99 -11.94
CA ASN A 112 17.24 -16.12 -11.26
C ASN A 112 16.24 -16.88 -10.38
N VAL A 113 15.94 -18.14 -10.71
CA VAL A 113 14.93 -18.97 -10.02
C VAL A 113 15.19 -19.13 -8.52
N LEU A 114 16.44 -19.25 -8.09
CA LEU A 114 16.78 -19.35 -6.66
C LEU A 114 16.47 -18.05 -5.93
N THR A 115 16.81 -16.92 -6.54
CA THR A 115 16.46 -15.59 -6.02
C THR A 115 14.95 -15.40 -6.00
N LYS A 116 14.21 -15.83 -7.04
CA LYS A 116 12.74 -15.79 -7.07
C LYS A 116 12.15 -16.46 -5.83
N MET A 117 12.47 -17.73 -5.63
CA MET A 117 11.90 -18.52 -4.53
C MET A 117 12.33 -18.01 -3.16
N SER A 118 13.62 -17.67 -3.00
CA SER A 118 14.15 -17.16 -1.72
C SER A 118 13.55 -15.80 -1.35
N ALA A 119 13.48 -14.86 -2.29
CA ALA A 119 12.93 -13.53 -2.06
C ALA A 119 11.43 -13.60 -1.74
N THR A 120 10.66 -14.37 -2.52
CA THR A 120 9.23 -14.56 -2.28
C THR A 120 8.94 -15.20 -0.92
N ASN A 121 9.61 -16.30 -0.57
CA ASN A 121 9.40 -16.95 0.73
C ASN A 121 9.76 -16.05 1.92
N LYS A 122 10.87 -15.29 1.81
CA LYS A 122 11.25 -14.30 2.82
C LYS A 122 10.20 -13.20 2.95
N GLY A 123 9.71 -12.68 1.83
CA GLY A 123 8.66 -11.66 1.80
C GLY A 123 7.38 -12.12 2.49
N ILE A 124 6.90 -13.32 2.14
CA ILE A 124 5.74 -13.95 2.77
C ILE A 124 5.92 -14.07 4.29
N ALA A 125 7.08 -14.55 4.75
CA ALA A 125 7.36 -14.73 6.17
C ALA A 125 7.37 -13.39 6.94
N ILE A 126 7.89 -12.33 6.33
CA ILE A 126 7.91 -10.97 6.89
C ILE A 126 6.47 -10.43 7.02
N ILE A 127 5.65 -10.53 5.96
CA ILE A 127 4.25 -10.08 6.00
C ILE A 127 3.46 -10.84 7.08
N ASP A 128 3.64 -12.17 7.15
CA ASP A 128 2.95 -12.98 8.16
C ASP A 128 3.40 -12.62 9.58
N LYS A 129 4.66 -12.22 9.77
CA LYS A 129 5.14 -11.68 11.04
C LYS A 129 4.43 -10.39 11.40
N ALA A 130 4.33 -9.42 10.48
CA ALA A 130 3.65 -8.16 10.72
C ALA A 130 2.19 -8.36 11.17
N ILE A 131 1.43 -9.23 10.48
CA ILE A 131 0.04 -9.54 10.88
C ILE A 131 -0.05 -10.15 12.28
N ARG A 132 0.90 -11.00 12.68
CA ARG A 132 0.86 -11.59 14.04
C ARG A 132 1.03 -10.54 15.13
N GLN A 133 1.70 -9.42 14.84
CA GLN A 133 1.95 -8.35 15.81
C GLN A 133 0.77 -7.38 15.88
N VAL A 134 0.19 -7.03 14.73
CA VAL A 134 -0.94 -6.09 14.64
C VAL A 134 -2.09 -6.69 13.83
N PRO A 135 -2.78 -7.70 14.38
CA PRO A 135 -3.75 -8.47 13.62
C PRO A 135 -4.95 -7.65 13.14
N ASP A 136 -5.22 -6.48 13.70
CA ASP A 136 -6.35 -5.63 13.30
C ASP A 136 -5.94 -4.39 12.49
N ASN A 137 -4.63 -4.19 12.24
CA ASN A 137 -4.16 -3.07 11.44
C ASN A 137 -4.59 -3.24 9.97
N VAL A 138 -5.26 -2.20 9.46
CA VAL A 138 -5.85 -2.16 8.11
C VAL A 138 -4.79 -2.28 7.03
N ILE A 139 -3.72 -1.50 7.11
CA ILE A 139 -2.66 -1.45 6.10
C ILE A 139 -1.94 -2.80 6.01
N VAL A 140 -1.58 -3.38 7.16
CA VAL A 140 -0.91 -4.69 7.19
C VAL A 140 -1.80 -5.77 6.56
N ARG A 141 -3.11 -5.73 6.80
CA ARG A 141 -4.06 -6.65 6.15
C ARG A 141 -4.21 -6.41 4.66
N MET A 142 -4.32 -5.16 4.22
CA MET A 142 -4.38 -4.82 2.79
C MET A 142 -3.13 -5.32 2.06
N VAL A 143 -1.94 -5.08 2.62
CA VAL A 143 -0.68 -5.56 2.05
C VAL A 143 -0.67 -7.09 1.96
N ARG A 144 -1.03 -7.81 3.04
CA ARG A 144 -1.08 -9.28 2.96
C ARG A 144 -2.11 -9.78 1.97
N ALA A 145 -3.29 -9.14 1.91
CA ALA A 145 -4.37 -9.58 1.03
C ALA A 145 -3.98 -9.47 -0.44
N ASN A 146 -3.52 -8.28 -0.85
CA ASN A 146 -3.05 -8.03 -2.21
C ASN A 146 -1.86 -8.90 -2.59
N ASN A 147 -0.87 -8.98 -1.71
CA ASN A 147 0.30 -9.83 -1.92
C ASN A 147 -0.09 -11.30 -2.11
N SER A 148 -0.95 -11.81 -1.22
CA SER A 148 -1.38 -13.21 -1.23
C SER A 148 -2.23 -13.57 -2.45
N LEU A 149 -2.98 -12.61 -2.99
CA LEU A 149 -3.79 -12.82 -4.19
C LEU A 149 -2.95 -12.77 -5.48
N ALA A 150 -1.88 -11.99 -5.50
CA ALA A 150 -0.96 -11.90 -6.64
C ALA A 150 0.02 -13.09 -6.74
N LEU A 151 0.17 -13.88 -5.67
CA LEU A 151 1.10 -15.01 -5.65
C LEU A 151 0.54 -16.24 -6.40
N PRO A 152 1.40 -17.01 -7.11
CA PRO A 152 1.01 -18.26 -7.74
C PRO A 152 0.43 -19.30 -6.76
N GLU A 153 -0.46 -20.15 -7.25
CA GLU A 153 -1.20 -21.14 -6.44
C GLU A 153 -0.29 -22.09 -5.63
N MET A 154 0.93 -22.38 -6.11
CA MET A 154 1.89 -23.21 -5.40
C MET A 154 2.24 -22.70 -3.98
N PHE A 155 2.08 -21.39 -3.71
CA PHE A 155 2.28 -20.80 -2.39
C PHE A 155 1.05 -20.96 -1.47
N LYS A 156 -0.10 -21.39 -1.99
CA LYS A 156 -1.35 -21.67 -1.26
C LYS A 156 -1.85 -20.47 -0.42
N ARG A 157 -1.71 -19.26 -0.98
CA ARG A 157 -1.94 -17.99 -0.26
C ARG A 157 -3.35 -17.42 -0.43
N LYS A 158 -4.15 -17.92 -1.37
CA LYS A 158 -5.52 -17.42 -1.63
C LYS A 158 -6.42 -17.41 -0.39
N SER A 159 -6.29 -18.41 0.49
CA SER A 159 -7.04 -18.46 1.76
C SER A 159 -6.71 -17.29 2.71
N LYS A 160 -5.48 -16.76 2.68
CA LYS A 160 -5.08 -15.57 3.44
C LYS A 160 -5.70 -14.31 2.86
N ALA A 161 -5.69 -14.16 1.53
CA ALA A 161 -6.37 -13.06 0.85
C ALA A 161 -7.86 -13.04 1.17
N ARG A 162 -8.55 -14.19 1.07
CA ARG A 162 -9.97 -14.32 1.44
C ARG A 162 -10.21 -13.89 2.89
N LYS A 163 -9.36 -14.33 3.83
CA LYS A 163 -9.46 -13.98 5.25
C LYS A 163 -9.32 -12.48 5.48
N ASP A 164 -8.37 -11.82 4.82
CA ASP A 164 -8.10 -10.40 5.05
C ASP A 164 -9.13 -9.49 4.37
N PHE A 165 -9.43 -9.72 3.09
CA PHE A 165 -10.48 -8.96 2.42
C PHE A 165 -11.84 -9.17 3.09
N GLY A 166 -12.17 -10.40 3.50
CA GLY A 166 -13.40 -10.67 4.25
C GLY A 166 -13.45 -9.95 5.61
N PHE A 167 -12.34 -9.90 6.35
CA PHE A 167 -12.26 -9.15 7.61
C PHE A 167 -12.47 -7.64 7.38
N LEU A 168 -11.80 -7.06 6.38
CA LEU A 168 -11.90 -5.64 6.10
C LEU A 168 -13.29 -5.26 5.58
N TYR A 169 -13.84 -6.08 4.69
CA TYR A 169 -15.21 -5.95 4.17
C TYR A 169 -16.25 -5.94 5.31
N GLY A 170 -16.15 -6.89 6.24
CA GLY A 170 -17.05 -6.96 7.40
C GLY A 170 -16.93 -5.79 8.39
N LYS A 171 -15.97 -4.88 8.19
CA LYS A 171 -15.75 -3.71 9.05
C LYS A 171 -16.00 -2.37 8.36
N PHE A 172 -16.60 -2.35 7.16
CA PHE A 172 -16.85 -1.12 6.40
C PHE A 172 -17.63 -0.04 7.16
N ASP A 173 -18.49 -0.42 8.10
CA ASP A 173 -19.30 0.50 8.90
C ASP A 173 -18.52 1.11 10.08
N THR A 174 -17.41 0.47 10.47
CA THR A 174 -16.62 0.87 11.64
C THR A 174 -15.25 1.45 11.29
N LEU A 175 -14.72 1.08 10.12
CA LEU A 175 -13.45 1.60 9.61
C LEU A 175 -13.70 2.73 8.62
N ALA A 176 -13.10 3.88 8.90
CA ALA A 176 -12.99 4.98 7.95
C ALA A 176 -11.97 4.61 6.87
N LEU A 177 -12.44 3.96 5.80
CA LEU A 177 -11.65 3.62 4.63
C LEU A 177 -12.02 4.54 3.46
N PRO A 178 -11.05 4.99 2.65
CA PRO A 178 -11.34 5.72 1.42
C PRO A 178 -12.29 4.92 0.51
N PRO A 179 -13.20 5.59 -0.24
CA PRO A 179 -14.11 4.90 -1.15
C PRO A 179 -13.40 3.98 -2.13
N GLU A 180 -12.25 4.39 -2.69
CA GLU A 180 -11.50 3.56 -3.62
C GLU A 180 -10.95 2.30 -2.96
N THR A 181 -10.48 2.38 -1.71
CA THR A 181 -10.04 1.21 -0.94
C THR A 181 -11.21 0.26 -0.65
N LYS A 182 -12.39 0.78 -0.32
CA LYS A 182 -13.59 -0.06 -0.15
C LYS A 182 -13.98 -0.74 -1.48
N ALA A 183 -13.90 -0.02 -2.59
CA ALA A 183 -14.17 -0.55 -3.92
C ALA A 183 -13.15 -1.65 -4.33
N GLU A 184 -11.87 -1.48 -3.99
CA GLU A 184 -10.83 -2.50 -4.15
C GLU A 184 -11.18 -3.78 -3.40
N ILE A 185 -11.50 -3.66 -2.11
CA ILE A 185 -11.83 -4.80 -1.26
C ILE A 185 -13.04 -5.56 -1.83
N CYS A 186 -14.10 -4.85 -2.24
CA CYS A 186 -15.25 -5.45 -2.90
C CYS A 186 -14.84 -6.18 -4.18
N PHE A 187 -14.11 -5.51 -5.08
CA PHE A 187 -13.69 -6.10 -6.34
C PHE A 187 -12.83 -7.36 -6.13
N LYS A 188 -11.78 -7.29 -5.32
CA LYS A 188 -10.87 -8.41 -5.04
C LYS A 188 -11.56 -9.57 -4.32
N LEU A 189 -12.46 -9.28 -3.39
CA LEU A 189 -13.27 -10.33 -2.77
C LEU A 189 -14.27 -10.94 -3.76
N GLY A 190 -14.77 -10.16 -4.71
CA GLY A 190 -15.58 -10.63 -5.83
C GLY A 190 -14.83 -11.60 -6.73
N GLU A 191 -13.57 -11.29 -7.09
CA GLU A 191 -12.71 -12.20 -7.86
C GLU A 191 -12.54 -13.54 -7.15
N ILE A 192 -12.26 -13.51 -5.84
CA ILE A 192 -12.13 -14.72 -5.03
C ILE A 192 -13.42 -15.54 -5.02
N ARG A 193 -14.59 -14.90 -4.86
CA ARG A 193 -15.89 -15.60 -4.86
C ARG A 193 -16.23 -16.20 -6.21
N GLU A 194 -15.90 -15.50 -7.29
CA GLU A 194 -16.11 -15.98 -8.65
C GLU A 194 -15.30 -17.25 -8.92
N GLU A 195 -14.03 -17.25 -8.51
CA GLU A 195 -13.15 -18.43 -8.59
C GLU A 195 -13.64 -19.59 -7.72
N ASP A 196 -14.25 -19.29 -6.57
CA ASP A 196 -14.88 -20.28 -5.67
C ASP A 196 -16.24 -20.79 -6.22
N GLY A 197 -16.73 -20.25 -7.33
CA GLY A 197 -18.00 -20.62 -7.97
C GLY A 197 -19.23 -19.86 -7.44
N ASP A 198 -19.08 -18.98 -6.44
CA ASP A 198 -20.14 -18.08 -5.95
C ASP A 198 -20.33 -16.88 -6.89
N ARG A 199 -20.89 -17.16 -8.07
CA ARG A 199 -21.13 -16.13 -9.10
C ARG A 199 -22.09 -15.05 -8.64
N ALA A 200 -23.10 -15.41 -7.84
CA ALA A 200 -24.09 -14.46 -7.34
C ALA A 200 -23.46 -13.48 -6.33
N GLY A 201 -22.69 -13.99 -5.36
CA GLY A 201 -21.96 -13.17 -4.41
C GLY A 201 -20.87 -12.31 -5.07
N ALA A 202 -20.16 -12.85 -6.05
CA ALA A 202 -19.20 -12.08 -6.84
C ALA A 202 -19.86 -10.89 -7.55
N ARG A 203 -21.00 -11.12 -8.22
CA ARG A 203 -21.78 -10.06 -8.88
C ARG A 203 -22.19 -8.96 -7.92
N ALA A 204 -22.70 -9.32 -6.74
CA ALA A 204 -23.12 -8.36 -5.73
C ALA A 204 -21.94 -7.47 -5.28
N LEU A 205 -20.76 -8.05 -5.09
CA LEU A 205 -19.55 -7.30 -4.73
C LEU A 205 -19.07 -6.38 -5.86
N TYR A 206 -19.12 -6.83 -7.12
CA TYR A 206 -18.80 -6.00 -8.29
C TYR A 206 -19.80 -4.83 -8.47
N GLU A 207 -21.07 -5.04 -8.15
CA GLU A 207 -22.08 -3.98 -8.09
C GLU A 207 -21.77 -2.97 -6.99
N GLN A 208 -21.43 -3.45 -5.80
CA GLN A 208 -21.08 -2.60 -4.68
C GLN A 208 -19.83 -1.78 -4.93
N ALA A 209 -18.77 -2.35 -5.52
CA ALA A 209 -17.56 -1.61 -5.89
C ALA A 209 -17.87 -0.43 -6.81
N ARG A 210 -18.78 -0.61 -7.78
CA ARG A 210 -19.24 0.45 -8.68
C ARG A 210 -20.07 1.52 -8.00
N SER A 211 -20.87 1.14 -7.01
CA SER A 211 -21.68 2.07 -6.24
C SER A 211 -20.84 2.91 -5.29
N ILE A 212 -19.80 2.32 -4.68
CA ILE A 212 -18.97 2.98 -3.67
C ILE A 212 -18.05 4.02 -4.30
N SER A 213 -17.42 3.69 -5.42
CA SER A 213 -16.51 4.61 -6.12
C SER A 213 -16.90 4.71 -7.60
N PRO A 214 -17.99 5.43 -7.94
CA PRO A 214 -18.40 5.60 -9.33
C PRO A 214 -17.29 6.28 -10.14
N GLY A 215 -16.80 5.60 -11.17
CA GLY A 215 -15.66 6.10 -11.96
C GLY A 215 -14.29 5.82 -11.36
N GLY A 216 -14.21 5.10 -10.23
CA GLY A 216 -12.96 4.56 -9.69
C GLY A 216 -12.34 3.47 -10.58
N GLN A 217 -11.08 3.12 -10.33
CA GLN A 217 -10.39 2.06 -11.08
C GLN A 217 -11.11 0.72 -10.91
N TRP A 218 -11.44 0.36 -9.67
CA TRP A 218 -12.07 -0.93 -9.35
C TRP A 218 -13.51 -0.99 -9.85
N ALA A 219 -14.21 0.14 -9.88
CA ALA A 219 -15.52 0.24 -10.52
C ALA A 219 -15.45 -0.03 -12.03
N ARG A 220 -14.44 0.53 -12.74
CA ARG A 220 -14.24 0.24 -14.17
C ARG A 220 -13.92 -1.22 -14.43
N GLN A 221 -13.03 -1.83 -13.63
CA GLN A 221 -12.68 -3.25 -13.78
C GLN A 221 -13.90 -4.17 -13.54
N SER A 222 -14.76 -3.81 -12.57
CA SER A 222 -16.00 -4.55 -12.27
C SER A 222 -16.98 -4.67 -13.45
N ILE A 223 -16.94 -3.73 -14.42
CA ILE A 223 -17.83 -3.76 -15.59
C ILE A 223 -17.55 -4.99 -16.47
N GLY A 224 -16.28 -5.37 -16.61
CA GLY A 224 -15.86 -6.49 -17.46
C GLY A 224 -16.29 -7.85 -16.91
N CYS A 225 -16.29 -8.03 -15.59
CA CYS A 225 -16.64 -9.31 -14.95
C CYS A 225 -18.12 -9.67 -15.12
N ASN A 226 -19.02 -8.69 -15.03
CA ASN A 226 -20.46 -8.93 -15.21
C ASN A 226 -20.84 -9.39 -16.63
N ARG A 227 -20.07 -9.03 -17.66
CA ARG A 227 -20.31 -9.50 -19.03
C ARG A 227 -19.97 -10.98 -19.19
N ARG A 228 -18.90 -11.45 -18.53
CA ARG A 228 -18.48 -12.87 -18.55
C ARG A 228 -19.44 -13.79 -17.81
N GLN A 229 -20.15 -13.29 -16.79
CA GLN A 229 -21.12 -14.06 -16.02
C GLN A 229 -22.54 -14.10 -16.63
N ARG A 230 -22.78 -13.37 -17.72
CA ARG A 230 -24.06 -13.37 -18.45
C ARG A 230 -24.01 -14.16 -19.77
N ALA A 231 -22.81 -14.56 -20.20
CA ALA A 231 -22.57 -15.49 -21.30
C ALA A 231 -22.52 -16.92 -20.76
#